data_AF-J9FZ84-F1
#
_entry.id   AF-J9FZ84-F1
#
_cell.length_a   1.000
_cell.length_b   1.000
_cell.length_c   1.000
_cell.angle_alpha   90.00
_cell.angle_beta   90.00
_cell.angle_gamma   90.00
#
_symmetry.space_group_name_H-M   'P 1'
#
loop_
_entity.id
_entity.type
_entity.pdbx_description
1 polymer ?
#
loop_
_entity_poly.entity_id
_entity_poly.type
_entity_poly.pdbx_seq_one_letter_code
_entity_poly.pdbx_strand_id
1 'polypeptide(L)'
;MRGFTKVIEKTEEVDAAVFAKAFEKGVETAYKAVMKPKEGTILTVAKGAAIKAFEIAEDAESLEAFFTDVIAEAEAMLAKTPDMLPVLKEAGVVDSGGQGLLEVLKGAFDGYLGKEIDLTFEKPKTVLSTKPVSAEESNIKFGYCTEFIIMLEREFSERDEHAFKDYLMSIGDSLVVVADDEIVKVHVHTNDPGQAIQKALTYGQLSNMKIDNMRLEHHEKVIKEAEKMAAQQAAAEPAKEVGFISVSVGDGMSDIFRELGADYLIEGWPDHEP
;
A
#
# COMPACT_ATOMS: atom_id res chain seq x y z
N MET A 1 2.28 -13.50 8.66
CA MET A 1 3.35 -14.03 9.54
C MET A 1 2.83 -14.58 10.88
N ARG A 2 2.25 -13.80 11.81
CA ARG A 2 1.85 -14.30 13.14
C ARG A 2 1.03 -15.61 13.13
N GLY A 3 -0.05 -15.65 12.35
CA GLY A 3 -0.88 -16.86 12.26
C GLY A 3 -0.11 -18.07 11.72
N PHE A 4 0.74 -17.84 10.73
CA PHE A 4 1.59 -18.85 10.12
C PHE A 4 2.59 -19.43 11.14
N THR A 5 3.27 -18.58 11.91
CA THR A 5 4.27 -19.04 12.89
C THR A 5 3.67 -19.78 14.09
N LYS A 6 2.44 -19.43 14.51
CA LYS A 6 1.72 -20.15 15.60
C LYS A 6 1.42 -21.63 15.29
N VAL A 7 1.46 -22.02 14.02
CA VAL A 7 1.35 -23.43 13.61
C VAL A 7 2.71 -24.11 13.69
N ILE A 8 3.72 -23.47 13.12
CA ILE A 8 5.08 -24.02 12.98
C ILE A 8 5.80 -24.16 14.33
N GLU A 9 5.59 -23.24 15.27
CA GLU A 9 6.26 -23.28 16.59
C GLU A 9 5.94 -24.54 17.41
N LYS A 10 4.91 -25.30 17.03
CA LYS A 10 4.45 -26.50 17.72
C LYS A 10 5.07 -27.79 17.18
N THR A 11 5.94 -27.69 16.17
CA THR A 11 6.50 -28.83 15.43
C THR A 11 7.99 -28.66 15.24
N GLU A 12 8.76 -29.74 15.41
CA GLU A 12 10.21 -29.72 15.16
C GLU A 12 10.55 -29.83 13.67
N GLU A 13 9.74 -30.56 12.91
CA GLU A 13 9.87 -30.73 11.46
C GLU A 13 8.63 -30.18 10.75
N VAL A 14 8.83 -29.55 9.59
CA VAL A 14 7.77 -28.89 8.82
C VAL A 14 7.66 -29.55 7.45
N ASP A 15 6.57 -30.29 7.23
CA ASP A 15 6.21 -30.88 5.95
C ASP A 15 5.16 -30.04 5.20
N ALA A 16 4.74 -30.50 4.02
CA ALA A 16 3.74 -29.81 3.18
C ALA A 16 2.39 -29.62 3.91
N ALA A 17 1.97 -30.59 4.72
CA ALA A 17 0.73 -30.52 5.47
C ALA A 17 0.79 -29.49 6.62
N VAL A 18 1.93 -29.38 7.30
CA VAL A 18 2.17 -28.32 8.30
C VAL A 18 2.20 -26.95 7.61
N PHE A 19 2.86 -26.81 6.46
CA PHE A 19 2.84 -25.56 5.70
C PHE A 19 1.43 -25.16 5.27
N ALA A 20 0.62 -26.09 4.73
CA ALA A 20 -0.75 -25.79 4.34
C ALA A 20 -1.59 -25.26 5.51
N LYS A 21 -1.50 -25.90 6.69
CA LYS A 21 -2.13 -25.41 7.93
C LYS A 21 -1.60 -24.04 8.34
N ALA A 22 -0.30 -23.79 8.18
CA ALA A 22 0.31 -22.51 8.49
C ALA A 22 -0.18 -21.41 7.55
N PHE A 23 -0.29 -21.68 6.24
CA PHE A 23 -0.87 -20.75 5.27
C PHE A 23 -2.32 -20.41 5.62
N GLU A 24 -3.15 -21.43 5.86
CA GLU A 24 -4.54 -21.26 6.29
C GLU A 24 -4.63 -20.37 7.55
N LYS A 25 -3.83 -20.68 8.58
CA LYS A 25 -3.84 -19.90 9.83
C LYS A 25 -3.34 -18.48 9.63
N GLY A 26 -2.38 -18.29 8.74
CA GLY A 26 -1.89 -16.99 8.31
C GLY A 26 -3.00 -16.15 7.68
N VAL A 27 -3.78 -16.74 6.78
CA VAL A 27 -4.94 -16.11 6.13
C VAL A 27 -6.01 -15.77 7.17
N GLU A 28 -6.43 -16.71 8.01
CA GLU A 28 -7.41 -16.45 9.07
C GLU A 28 -7.02 -15.24 9.94
N THR A 29 -5.75 -15.20 10.34
CA THR A 29 -5.23 -14.15 11.21
C THR A 29 -5.17 -12.80 10.48
N ALA A 30 -4.84 -12.79 9.19
CA ALA A 30 -4.84 -11.57 8.38
C ALA A 30 -6.26 -11.03 8.18
N TYR A 31 -7.23 -11.89 7.88
CA TYR A 31 -8.64 -11.48 7.74
C TYR A 31 -9.22 -10.99 9.06
N LYS A 32 -8.90 -11.64 10.19
CA LYS A 32 -9.33 -11.18 11.52
C LYS A 32 -8.74 -9.81 11.88
N ALA A 33 -7.52 -9.50 11.44
CA ALA A 33 -6.85 -8.25 11.78
C ALA A 33 -7.47 -7.01 11.10
N VAL A 34 -8.11 -7.20 9.95
CA VAL A 34 -8.65 -6.11 9.12
C VAL A 34 -10.17 -6.07 9.26
N MET A 35 -10.72 -4.92 9.63
CA MET A 35 -12.15 -4.80 9.91
C MET A 35 -13.03 -4.95 8.66
N LYS A 36 -12.56 -4.45 7.51
CA LYS A 36 -13.25 -4.54 6.22
C LYS A 36 -12.30 -5.12 5.16
N PRO A 37 -12.09 -6.45 5.16
CA PRO A 37 -11.30 -7.12 4.13
C PRO A 37 -11.82 -6.78 2.74
N LYS A 38 -10.91 -6.55 1.79
CA LYS A 38 -11.25 -6.30 0.39
C LYS A 38 -10.60 -7.38 -0.48
N GLU A 39 -11.40 -8.03 -1.31
CA GLU A 39 -10.89 -8.90 -2.36
C GLU A 39 -10.24 -8.05 -3.47
N GLY A 40 -9.31 -8.64 -4.22
CA GLY A 40 -8.40 -7.95 -5.12
C GLY A 40 -7.17 -7.35 -4.43
N THR A 41 -6.91 -7.70 -3.17
CA THR A 41 -5.73 -7.23 -2.40
C THR A 41 -4.80 -8.39 -2.04
N ILE A 42 -3.74 -8.12 -1.25
CA ILE A 42 -2.88 -9.12 -0.60
C ILE A 42 -3.66 -10.28 0.03
N LEU A 43 -4.85 -10.02 0.55
CA LEU A 43 -5.71 -11.04 1.17
C LEU A 43 -6.21 -12.08 0.16
N THR A 44 -6.44 -11.68 -1.08
CA THR A 44 -6.86 -12.56 -2.18
C THR A 44 -5.71 -13.48 -2.61
N VAL A 45 -4.51 -12.91 -2.74
CA VAL A 45 -3.29 -13.66 -3.09
C VAL A 45 -2.95 -14.67 -2.01
N ALA A 46 -2.95 -14.25 -0.74
CA ALA A 46 -2.70 -15.12 0.40
C ALA A 46 -3.73 -16.27 0.50
N LYS A 47 -5.01 -15.97 0.25
CA LYS A 47 -6.10 -16.96 0.25
C LYS A 47 -5.95 -17.97 -0.87
N GLY A 48 -5.61 -17.52 -2.09
CA GLY A 48 -5.32 -18.40 -3.22
C GLY A 48 -4.17 -19.37 -2.91
N ALA A 49 -3.06 -18.84 -2.40
CA ALA A 49 -1.92 -19.64 -1.99
C ALA A 49 -2.30 -20.69 -0.91
N ALA A 50 -3.09 -20.29 0.09
CA ALA A 50 -3.53 -21.21 1.15
C ALA A 50 -4.46 -22.32 0.65
N ILE A 51 -5.40 -22.00 -0.25
CA ILE A 51 -6.28 -23.00 -0.87
C ILE A 51 -5.46 -24.00 -1.66
N LYS A 52 -4.56 -23.52 -2.53
CA LYS A 52 -3.69 -24.39 -3.33
C LYS A 52 -2.80 -25.25 -2.47
N ALA A 53 -2.20 -24.67 -1.42
CA ALA A 53 -1.38 -25.39 -0.46
C ALA A 53 -2.17 -26.54 0.18
N PHE A 54 -3.41 -26.30 0.59
CA PHE A 54 -4.26 -27.35 1.15
C PHE A 54 -4.61 -28.43 0.14
N GLU A 55 -4.96 -28.06 -1.09
CA GLU A 55 -5.32 -28.99 -2.17
C GLU A 55 -4.22 -29.98 -2.52
N ILE A 56 -2.95 -29.55 -2.51
CA ILE A 56 -1.82 -30.37 -2.95
C ILE A 56 -1.00 -30.97 -1.81
N ALA A 57 -1.30 -30.63 -0.54
CA ALA A 57 -0.46 -31.00 0.60
C ALA A 57 -0.31 -32.52 0.80
N GLU A 58 -1.38 -33.28 0.59
CA GLU A 58 -1.36 -34.74 0.80
C GLU A 58 -0.61 -35.48 -0.31
N ASP A 59 -0.62 -34.94 -1.53
CA ASP A 59 -0.01 -35.54 -2.71
C ASP A 59 1.37 -34.98 -3.05
N ALA A 60 1.91 -34.09 -2.21
CA ALA A 60 3.18 -33.42 -2.46
C ALA A 60 4.37 -34.40 -2.41
N GLU A 61 5.02 -34.61 -3.55
CA GLU A 61 6.22 -35.46 -3.66
C GLU A 61 7.44 -34.85 -2.95
N SER A 62 7.52 -33.52 -2.92
CA SER A 62 8.59 -32.75 -2.27
C SER A 62 8.11 -31.35 -1.93
N LEU A 63 8.80 -30.69 -0.99
CA LEU A 63 8.56 -29.28 -0.70
C LEU A 63 8.89 -28.38 -1.90
N GLU A 64 9.82 -28.79 -2.77
CA GLU A 64 10.13 -28.07 -4.00
C GLU A 64 8.94 -28.02 -4.96
N ALA A 65 8.32 -29.17 -5.23
CA ALA A 65 7.13 -29.25 -6.07
C ALA A 65 5.95 -28.49 -5.42
N PHE A 66 5.77 -28.67 -4.11
CA PHE A 66 4.74 -27.99 -3.34
C PHE A 66 4.83 -26.46 -3.44
N PHE A 67 5.99 -25.88 -3.13
CA PHE A 67 6.14 -24.42 -3.16
C PHE A 67 6.09 -23.84 -4.57
N THR A 68 6.58 -24.59 -5.58
CA THR A 68 6.47 -24.18 -6.98
C THR A 68 5.00 -23.98 -7.37
N ASP A 69 4.13 -24.94 -7.05
CA ASP A 69 2.71 -24.88 -7.36
C ASP A 69 1.94 -23.82 -6.55
N VAL A 70 2.27 -23.67 -5.26
CA VAL A 70 1.67 -22.65 -4.39
C VAL A 70 2.02 -21.24 -4.86
N ILE A 71 3.29 -21.00 -5.22
CA ILE A 71 3.73 -19.71 -5.75
C ILE A 71 3.06 -19.44 -7.10
N ALA A 72 2.97 -20.43 -7.99
CA ALA A 72 2.28 -20.27 -9.28
C ALA A 72 0.81 -19.87 -9.11
N GLU A 73 0.09 -20.44 -8.13
CA GLU A 73 -1.28 -20.00 -7.84
C GLU A 73 -1.32 -18.58 -7.27
N ALA A 74 -0.38 -18.23 -6.38
CA ALA A 74 -0.28 -16.86 -5.86
C ALA A 74 -0.06 -15.84 -6.98
N GLU A 75 0.79 -16.16 -7.97
CA GLU A 75 0.99 -15.35 -9.18
C GLU A 75 -0.30 -15.22 -10.01
N ALA A 76 -0.98 -16.34 -10.24
CA ALA A 76 -2.23 -16.35 -11.00
C ALA A 76 -3.33 -15.52 -10.33
N MET A 77 -3.41 -15.55 -9.00
CA MET A 77 -4.36 -14.75 -8.23
C MET A 77 -3.97 -13.28 -8.22
N LEU A 78 -2.68 -12.96 -8.13
CA LEU A 78 -2.19 -11.59 -8.25
C LEU A 78 -2.54 -10.98 -9.61
N ALA A 79 -2.35 -11.73 -10.69
CA ALA A 79 -2.67 -11.29 -12.05
C ALA A 79 -4.17 -10.98 -12.24
N LYS A 80 -5.06 -11.58 -11.45
CA LYS A 80 -6.52 -11.33 -11.46
C LYS A 80 -6.94 -10.14 -10.60
N THR A 81 -6.06 -9.61 -9.74
CA THR A 81 -6.40 -8.46 -8.88
C THR A 81 -6.93 -7.23 -9.63
N PRO A 82 -6.46 -6.89 -10.85
CA PRO A 82 -7.02 -5.77 -11.61
C PRO A 82 -8.48 -5.98 -11.99
N ASP A 83 -8.93 -7.22 -12.21
CA ASP A 83 -10.34 -7.50 -12.54
C ASP A 83 -11.27 -7.43 -11.33
N MET A 84 -10.71 -7.42 -10.12
CA MET A 84 -11.48 -7.37 -8.86
C MET A 84 -11.63 -5.95 -8.31
N LEU A 85 -10.71 -5.04 -8.64
CA LEU A 85 -10.71 -3.66 -8.16
C LEU A 85 -10.59 -2.67 -9.33
N PRO A 86 -11.60 -1.80 -9.56
CA PRO A 86 -11.58 -0.83 -10.65
C PRO A 86 -10.32 0.05 -10.66
N VAL A 87 -9.87 0.50 -9.50
CA VAL A 87 -8.67 1.35 -9.37
C VAL A 87 -7.41 0.69 -9.92
N LEU A 88 -7.24 -0.62 -9.71
CA LEU A 88 -6.12 -1.38 -10.23
C LEU A 88 -6.23 -1.55 -11.76
N LYS A 89 -7.44 -1.82 -12.26
CA LYS A 89 -7.73 -1.92 -13.69
C LYS A 89 -7.42 -0.64 -14.45
N GLU A 90 -7.86 0.50 -13.91
CA GLU A 90 -7.67 1.82 -14.51
C GLU A 90 -6.19 2.22 -14.54
N ALA A 91 -5.46 1.90 -13.46
CA ALA A 91 -4.02 2.09 -13.36
C ALA A 91 -3.20 1.09 -14.20
N GLY A 92 -3.79 -0.05 -14.58
CA GLY A 92 -3.11 -1.10 -15.34
C GLY A 92 -2.05 -1.83 -14.53
N VAL A 93 -2.21 -1.89 -13.20
CA VAL A 93 -1.25 -2.48 -12.26
C VAL A 93 -1.94 -3.54 -11.40
N VAL A 94 -1.16 -4.46 -10.86
CA VAL A 94 -1.62 -5.44 -9.85
C VAL A 94 -1.54 -4.85 -8.45
N ASP A 95 -2.17 -5.52 -7.48
CA ASP A 95 -2.08 -5.12 -6.07
C ASP A 95 -0.64 -5.17 -5.56
N SER A 96 -0.14 -4.04 -5.04
CA SER A 96 1.24 -3.93 -4.56
C SER A 96 1.50 -4.75 -3.30
N GLY A 97 0.50 -4.92 -2.43
CA GLY A 97 0.58 -5.79 -1.26
C GLY A 97 0.70 -7.26 -1.67
N GLY A 98 -0.11 -7.70 -2.62
CA GLY A 98 -0.07 -9.03 -3.22
C GLY A 98 1.26 -9.31 -3.92
N GLN A 99 1.79 -8.35 -4.69
CA GLN A 99 3.13 -8.44 -5.27
C GLN A 99 4.19 -8.59 -4.16
N GLY A 100 4.12 -7.76 -3.11
CA GLY A 100 5.06 -7.84 -1.99
C GLY A 100 5.04 -9.20 -1.31
N LEU A 101 3.86 -9.78 -1.08
CA LEU A 101 3.73 -11.14 -0.53
C LEU A 101 4.36 -12.18 -1.45
N LEU A 102 4.11 -12.10 -2.75
CA LEU A 102 4.66 -13.02 -3.73
C LEU A 102 6.19 -12.99 -3.72
N GLU A 103 6.80 -11.81 -3.72
CA GLU A 103 8.28 -11.67 -3.65
C GLU A 103 8.85 -12.25 -2.36
N VAL A 104 8.15 -12.09 -1.23
CA VAL A 104 8.55 -12.72 0.04
C VAL A 104 8.52 -14.24 -0.06
N LEU A 105 7.48 -14.82 -0.68
CA LEU A 105 7.37 -16.27 -0.88
C LEU A 105 8.46 -16.80 -1.81
N LYS A 106 8.71 -16.11 -2.92
CA LYS A 106 9.81 -16.46 -3.85
C LYS A 106 11.17 -16.39 -3.17
N GLY A 107 11.46 -15.32 -2.45
CA GLY A 107 12.72 -15.18 -1.72
C GLY A 107 12.91 -16.26 -0.66
N ALA A 108 11.84 -16.61 0.08
CA ALA A 108 11.88 -17.72 1.03
C ALA A 108 12.15 -19.07 0.34
N PHE A 109 11.53 -19.30 -0.81
CA PHE A 109 11.73 -20.51 -1.59
C PHE A 109 13.13 -20.60 -2.22
N ASP A 110 13.65 -19.50 -2.74
CA ASP A 110 15.02 -19.40 -3.24
C ASP A 110 16.05 -19.68 -2.12
N GLY A 111 15.79 -19.17 -0.92
CA GLY A 111 16.58 -19.48 0.28
C GLY A 111 16.51 -20.96 0.66
N TYR A 112 15.34 -21.59 0.57
CA TYR A 112 15.18 -23.04 0.77
C TYR A 112 15.97 -23.86 -0.25
N LEU A 113 15.99 -23.43 -1.52
CA LEU A 113 16.77 -24.06 -2.59
C LEU A 113 18.29 -23.79 -2.48
N GLY A 114 18.72 -22.98 -1.52
CA GLY A 114 20.14 -22.64 -1.31
C GLY A 114 20.72 -21.76 -2.42
N LYS A 115 19.88 -21.01 -3.15
CA LYS A 115 20.37 -20.08 -4.17
C LYS A 115 21.10 -18.92 -3.50
N GLU A 116 22.25 -18.53 -4.06
CA GLU A 116 22.93 -17.32 -3.63
C GLU A 116 22.08 -16.10 -4.01
N ILE A 117 21.63 -15.35 -3.01
CA ILE A 117 20.87 -14.12 -3.21
C ILE A 117 21.87 -12.98 -3.35
N ASP A 118 22.00 -12.46 -4.56
CA ASP A 118 22.74 -11.24 -4.80
C ASP A 118 21.95 -10.05 -4.20
N LEU A 119 22.50 -9.46 -3.14
CA LEU A 119 21.92 -8.30 -2.47
C LEU A 119 22.31 -6.97 -3.16
N THR A 120 22.89 -7.04 -4.36
CA THR A 120 23.09 -5.84 -5.19
C THR A 120 21.77 -5.43 -5.83
N PHE A 121 21.08 -4.51 -5.15
CA PHE A 121 19.85 -3.92 -5.68
C PHE A 121 20.21 -2.86 -6.73
N GLU A 122 19.99 -3.16 -8.01
CA GLU A 122 19.81 -2.08 -8.98
C GLU A 122 18.52 -1.35 -8.63
N LYS A 123 18.58 -0.02 -8.47
CA LYS A 123 17.37 0.79 -8.31
C LYS A 123 16.47 0.49 -9.51
N PRO A 124 15.22 0.00 -9.30
CA PRO A 124 14.33 -0.23 -10.42
C PRO A 124 14.19 1.08 -11.20
N LYS A 125 14.33 1.00 -12.52
CA LYS A 125 13.95 2.11 -13.40
C LYS A 125 12.50 2.42 -13.05
N THR A 126 12.26 3.63 -12.55
CA THR A 126 10.92 4.11 -12.23
C THR A 126 10.12 4.09 -13.51
N VAL A 127 9.32 3.05 -13.71
CA VAL A 127 8.29 3.06 -14.75
C VAL A 127 7.21 3.98 -14.19
N LEU A 128 7.37 5.28 -14.46
CA LEU A 128 6.36 6.28 -14.18
C LEU A 128 5.14 5.91 -15.05
N SER A 129 4.17 5.22 -14.47
CA SER A 129 2.81 5.27 -15.00
C SER A 129 2.33 6.70 -14.76
N THR A 130 2.30 7.50 -15.83
CA THR A 130 1.95 8.93 -15.81
C THR A 130 0.45 9.19 -15.70
N LYS A 131 -0.35 8.18 -15.31
CA LYS A 131 -1.76 8.44 -15.02
C LYS A 131 -1.84 9.14 -13.66
N PRO A 132 -2.33 10.39 -13.59
CA PRO A 132 -2.58 11.03 -12.31
C PRO A 132 -3.48 10.10 -11.50
N VAL A 133 -3.07 9.84 -10.26
CA VAL A 133 -3.90 9.15 -9.29
C VAL A 133 -5.25 9.87 -9.29
N SER A 134 -6.32 9.13 -9.53
CA SER A 134 -7.65 9.71 -9.69
C SER A 134 -7.96 10.64 -8.51
N ALA A 135 -8.68 11.72 -8.78
CA ALA A 135 -9.05 12.74 -7.81
C ALA A 135 -9.84 12.20 -6.58
N GLU A 136 -10.15 10.90 -6.52
CA GLU A 136 -10.84 10.27 -5.39
C GLU A 136 -9.93 10.05 -4.16
N GLU A 137 -8.60 9.99 -4.31
CA GLU A 137 -7.68 9.99 -3.15
C GLU A 137 -7.60 11.35 -2.43
N SER A 138 -8.17 12.40 -3.01
CA SER A 138 -8.12 13.76 -2.44
C SER A 138 -9.09 14.00 -1.28
N ASN A 139 -10.03 13.09 -0.99
CA ASN A 139 -11.03 13.30 0.05
C ASN A 139 -10.70 12.56 1.36
N ILE A 140 -9.66 13.05 2.06
CA ILE A 140 -9.24 12.53 3.37
C ILE A 140 -10.28 12.91 4.44
N LYS A 141 -11.25 12.00 4.67
CA LYS A 141 -12.31 12.14 5.69
C LYS A 141 -11.76 12.24 7.11
N PHE A 142 -10.78 11.40 7.45
CA PHE A 142 -10.10 11.39 8.74
C PHE A 142 -8.64 11.81 8.56
N GLY A 143 -8.25 12.94 9.15
CA GLY A 143 -6.99 13.62 8.83
C GLY A 143 -5.74 12.98 9.41
N TYR A 144 -5.85 12.19 10.48
CA TYR A 144 -4.68 11.64 11.18
C TYR A 144 -4.60 10.12 11.07
N CYS A 145 -3.44 9.63 10.65
CA CYS A 145 -3.04 8.24 10.85
C CYS A 145 -2.51 8.10 12.27
N THR A 146 -3.13 7.24 13.09
CA THR A 146 -2.74 6.99 14.48
C THR A 146 -2.33 5.53 14.63
N GLU A 147 -1.06 5.32 14.96
CA GLU A 147 -0.46 4.00 15.16
C GLU A 147 0.14 3.89 16.57
N PHE A 148 -0.07 2.76 17.24
CA PHE A 148 0.55 2.47 18.53
C PHE A 148 0.49 0.98 18.87
N ILE A 149 1.30 0.57 19.84
CA ILE A 149 1.29 -0.76 20.43
C ILE A 149 0.83 -0.65 21.88
N ILE A 150 -0.13 -1.47 22.28
CA ILE A 150 -0.55 -1.65 23.67
C ILE A 150 0.23 -2.83 24.24
N MET A 151 0.99 -2.61 25.30
CA MET A 151 1.56 -3.63 26.16
C MET A 151 0.49 -4.01 27.19
N LEU A 152 -0.08 -5.21 27.06
CA LEU A 152 -1.24 -5.63 27.84
C LEU A 152 -0.90 -5.84 29.32
N GLU A 153 -1.71 -5.27 30.21
CA GLU A 153 -1.59 -5.48 31.66
C GLU A 153 -2.58 -6.54 32.18
N ARG A 154 -3.51 -6.98 31.32
CA ARG A 154 -4.49 -8.03 31.59
C ARG A 154 -4.77 -8.83 30.32
N GLU A 155 -5.41 -9.98 30.49
CA GLU A 155 -5.90 -10.78 29.36
C GLU A 155 -6.80 -9.92 28.43
N PHE A 156 -6.49 -9.97 27.13
CA PHE A 156 -7.25 -9.30 26.07
C PHE A 156 -8.10 -10.33 25.34
N SER A 157 -9.32 -10.51 25.83
CA SER A 157 -10.24 -11.52 25.30
C SER A 157 -10.74 -11.19 23.89
N GLU A 158 -11.28 -12.19 23.16
CA GLU A 158 -11.94 -11.92 21.87
C GLU A 158 -13.07 -10.90 22.00
N ARG A 159 -13.74 -10.84 23.16
CA ARG A 159 -14.77 -9.83 23.45
C ARG A 159 -14.18 -8.44 23.60
N ASP A 160 -13.03 -8.32 24.28
CA ASP A 160 -12.30 -7.06 24.39
C ASP A 160 -11.85 -6.58 23.00
N GLU A 161 -11.34 -7.48 22.16
CA GLU A 161 -10.93 -7.18 20.78
C GLU A 161 -12.08 -6.65 19.94
N HIS A 162 -13.24 -7.33 19.94
CA HIS A 162 -14.42 -6.87 19.21
C HIS A 162 -14.91 -5.52 19.71
N ALA A 163 -15.06 -5.36 21.02
CA ALA A 163 -15.53 -4.10 21.61
C ALA A 163 -14.56 -2.94 21.33
N PHE A 164 -13.26 -3.21 21.31
CA PHE A 164 -12.25 -2.21 21.00
C PHE A 164 -12.27 -1.82 19.52
N LYS A 165 -12.41 -2.79 18.60
CA LYS A 165 -12.58 -2.55 17.18
C LYS A 165 -13.84 -1.72 16.89
N ASP A 166 -14.97 -2.08 17.50
CA ASP A 166 -16.23 -1.35 17.34
C ASP A 166 -16.11 0.10 17.81
N TYR A 167 -15.44 0.32 18.95
CA TYR A 167 -15.16 1.67 19.43
C TYR A 167 -14.30 2.46 18.44
N LEU A 168 -13.17 1.90 17.98
CA LEU A 168 -12.27 2.59 17.05
C LEU A 168 -12.96 2.90 15.71
N MET A 169 -13.84 2.02 15.23
CA MET A 169 -14.68 2.24 14.05
C MET A 169 -15.73 3.34 14.25
N SER A 170 -16.19 3.58 15.48
CA SER A 170 -17.14 4.66 15.75
C SER A 170 -16.49 6.05 15.63
N ILE A 171 -15.17 6.13 15.77
CA ILE A 171 -14.40 7.38 15.75
C ILE A 171 -13.51 7.54 14.52
N GLY A 172 -13.42 6.53 13.64
CA GLY A 172 -12.45 6.49 12.55
C GLY A 172 -12.79 5.52 11.42
N ASP A 173 -11.84 5.35 10.51
CA ASP A 173 -11.85 4.29 9.49
C ASP A 173 -10.47 3.65 9.32
N SER A 174 -10.36 2.79 8.30
CA SER A 174 -9.09 2.14 7.91
C SER A 174 -8.40 1.44 9.08
N LEU A 175 -9.20 0.71 9.87
CA LEU A 175 -8.79 0.07 11.11
C LEU A 175 -8.05 -1.25 10.87
N VAL A 176 -6.87 -1.36 11.48
CA VAL A 176 -6.15 -2.62 11.67
C VAL A 176 -5.87 -2.81 13.16
N VAL A 177 -6.30 -3.95 13.71
CA VAL A 177 -6.02 -4.33 15.10
C VAL A 177 -5.45 -5.74 15.11
N VAL A 178 -4.26 -5.86 15.66
CA VAL A 178 -3.47 -7.09 15.65
C VAL A 178 -3.17 -7.47 17.09
N ALA A 179 -3.99 -8.35 17.65
CA ALA A 179 -3.79 -8.87 19.00
C ALA A 179 -2.86 -10.08 19.02
N ASP A 180 -1.98 -10.09 20.01
CA ASP A 180 -1.16 -11.20 20.47
C ASP A 180 -1.27 -11.35 22.00
N ASP A 181 -0.60 -12.35 22.56
CA ASP A 181 -0.79 -12.71 23.98
C ASP A 181 -0.37 -11.58 24.94
N GLU A 182 0.68 -10.82 24.61
CA GLU A 182 1.22 -9.73 25.44
C GLU A 182 1.01 -8.33 24.86
N ILE A 183 0.70 -8.22 23.56
CA ILE A 183 0.64 -6.93 22.86
C ILE A 183 -0.54 -6.82 21.89
N VAL A 184 -1.01 -5.59 21.67
CA VAL A 184 -1.99 -5.27 20.62
C VAL A 184 -1.45 -4.13 19.77
N LYS A 185 -1.23 -4.37 18.47
CA LYS A 185 -0.86 -3.30 17.52
C LYS A 185 -2.10 -2.71 16.90
N VAL A 186 -2.16 -1.39 16.81
CA VAL A 186 -3.32 -0.64 16.33
C VAL A 186 -2.88 0.36 15.25
N HIS A 187 -3.66 0.41 14.18
CA HIS A 187 -3.64 1.47 13.17
C HIS A 187 -5.07 1.94 12.96
N VAL A 188 -5.33 3.23 13.07
CA VAL A 188 -6.65 3.82 12.79
C VAL A 188 -6.50 5.20 12.18
N HIS A 189 -7.32 5.51 11.18
CA HIS A 189 -7.48 6.87 10.71
C HIS A 189 -8.60 7.56 11.49
N THR A 190 -8.28 8.65 12.19
CA THR A 190 -9.23 9.40 13.01
C THR A 190 -8.99 10.91 12.93
N ASN A 191 -9.98 11.70 13.32
CA ASN A 191 -9.80 13.15 13.52
C ASN A 191 -9.42 13.49 14.96
N ASP A 192 -9.53 12.53 15.88
CA ASP A 192 -9.19 12.69 17.29
C ASP A 192 -8.35 11.48 17.76
N PRO A 193 -7.01 11.53 17.54
CA PRO A 193 -6.09 10.50 18.03
C PRO A 193 -6.17 10.29 19.55
N GLY A 194 -6.50 11.34 20.30
CA GLY A 194 -6.61 11.32 21.76
C GLY A 194 -7.66 10.32 22.24
N GLN A 195 -8.80 10.21 21.54
CA GLN A 195 -9.84 9.23 21.87
C GLN A 195 -9.40 7.78 21.68
N ALA A 196 -8.60 7.49 20.64
CA ALA A 196 -8.06 6.16 20.41
C ALA A 196 -7.05 5.79 21.50
N ILE A 197 -6.14 6.71 21.81
CA ILE A 197 -5.10 6.57 22.85
C ILE A 197 -5.72 6.39 24.23
N GLN A 198 -6.71 7.22 24.58
CA GLN A 198 -7.37 7.16 25.89
C GLN A 198 -8.08 5.82 26.10
N LYS A 199 -8.71 5.28 25.05
CA LYS A 199 -9.32 3.96 25.13
C LYS A 199 -8.26 2.86 25.25
N ALA A 200 -7.18 2.95 24.49
CA ALA A 200 -6.09 1.97 24.51
C ALA A 200 -5.43 1.86 25.89
N LEU A 201 -5.25 2.99 26.60
CA LEU A 201 -4.73 3.04 27.97
C LEU A 201 -5.57 2.24 28.99
N THR A 202 -6.82 1.88 28.67
CA THR A 202 -7.64 1.03 29.54
C THR A 202 -7.25 -0.46 29.50
N TYR A 203 -6.38 -0.85 28.56
CA TYR A 203 -5.89 -2.22 28.39
C TYR A 203 -4.42 -2.39 28.82
N GLY A 204 -3.64 -1.32 28.84
CA GLY A 204 -2.26 -1.33 29.32
C GLY A 204 -1.42 -0.15 28.80
N GLN A 205 -0.09 -0.30 28.90
CA GLN A 205 0.86 0.77 28.57
C GLN A 205 1.05 0.91 27.06
N LEU A 206 1.30 2.13 26.58
CA LEU A 206 1.50 2.37 25.15
C LEU A 206 2.98 2.48 24.80
N SER A 207 3.36 1.89 23.67
CA SER A 207 4.69 1.99 23.07
C SER A 207 4.57 2.25 21.57
N ASN A 208 5.68 2.70 20.95
CA ASN A 208 5.80 2.90 19.51
C ASN A 208 4.66 3.76 18.91
N MET A 209 4.31 4.85 19.59
CA MET A 209 3.23 5.74 19.18
C MET A 209 3.66 6.65 18.02
N LYS A 210 2.81 6.77 17.01
CA LYS A 210 2.98 7.64 15.85
C LYS A 210 1.65 8.28 15.48
N ILE A 211 1.68 9.58 15.17
CA ILE A 211 0.51 10.34 14.70
C ILE A 211 0.97 11.19 13.52
N ASP A 212 0.46 10.88 12.33
CA ASP A 212 0.80 11.62 11.11
C ASP A 212 -0.42 12.33 10.55
N ASN A 213 -0.25 13.57 10.10
CA ASN A 213 -1.30 14.32 9.42
C ASN A 213 -1.26 14.01 7.92
N MET A 214 -2.14 13.11 7.49
CA MET A 214 -2.19 12.65 6.10
C MET A 214 -2.54 13.77 5.12
N ARG A 215 -3.26 14.82 5.56
CA ARG A 215 -3.57 15.98 4.70
C ARG A 215 -2.33 16.80 4.38
N LEU A 216 -1.46 16.99 5.37
CA LEU A 216 -0.18 17.66 5.16
C LEU A 216 0.74 16.82 4.29
N GLU A 217 0.87 15.53 4.58
CA GLU A 217 1.68 14.62 3.75
C GLU A 217 1.22 14.59 2.29
N HIS A 218 -0.09 14.53 2.05
CA HIS A 218 -0.65 14.58 0.71
C HIS A 218 -0.32 15.92 0.03
N HIS A 219 -0.50 17.06 0.73
CA HIS A 219 -0.19 18.37 0.17
C HIS A 219 1.30 18.53 -0.19
N GLU A 220 2.20 18.10 0.69
CA GLU A 220 3.65 18.14 0.44
C GLU A 220 4.06 17.24 -0.73
N LYS A 221 3.48 16.04 -0.86
CA LYS A 221 3.73 15.15 -1.99
C LYS A 221 3.32 15.79 -3.31
N VAL A 222 2.12 16.38 -3.36
CA VAL A 222 1.62 17.05 -4.57
C VAL A 222 2.53 18.22 -4.97
N ILE A 223 2.99 19.04 -4.01
CA ILE A 223 3.92 20.14 -4.30
C ILE A 223 5.24 19.60 -4.85
N LYS A 224 5.85 18.61 -4.19
CA LYS A 224 7.13 18.02 -4.63
C LYS A 224 7.02 17.36 -6.00
N GLU A 225 5.89 16.72 -6.30
CA GLU A 225 5.63 16.15 -7.62
C GLU A 225 5.49 17.24 -8.68
N ALA A 226 4.76 18.32 -8.39
CA ALA A 226 4.65 19.47 -9.29
C ALA A 226 6.01 20.14 -9.55
N GLU A 227 6.83 20.34 -8.51
CA GLU A 227 8.20 20.86 -8.64
C GLU A 227 9.08 19.94 -9.48
N LYS A 228 9.00 18.63 -9.26
CA LYS A 228 9.78 17.64 -10.03
C LYS A 228 9.35 17.61 -11.49
N MET A 229 8.06 17.68 -11.78
CA MET A 229 7.54 17.75 -13.15
C MET A 229 7.98 19.05 -13.83
N ALA A 230 7.91 20.19 -13.14
CA ALA A 230 8.39 21.47 -13.64
C ALA A 230 9.90 21.45 -13.92
N ALA A 231 10.70 20.88 -13.03
CA ALA A 231 12.15 20.73 -13.23
C ALA A 231 12.49 19.79 -14.39
N GLN A 232 11.71 18.73 -14.59
CA GLN A 232 11.87 17.82 -15.74
C GLN A 232 11.48 18.49 -17.06
N GLN A 233 10.44 19.33 -17.08
CA GLN A 233 10.08 20.14 -18.24
C GLN A 233 11.16 21.18 -18.56
N ALA A 234 11.65 21.90 -17.55
CA ALA A 234 12.73 22.88 -17.70
C ALA A 234 14.07 22.26 -18.14
N ALA A 235 14.32 20.99 -17.81
CA ALA A 235 15.51 20.25 -18.28
C ALA A 235 15.34 19.64 -19.68
N ALA A 236 14.10 19.43 -20.13
CA ALA A 236 13.79 18.92 -21.48
C ALA A 236 13.80 20.02 -22.54
N GLU A 237 13.58 21.28 -22.16
CA GLU A 237 13.77 22.43 -23.03
C GLU A 237 15.21 22.94 -22.93
N PRO A 238 15.99 22.96 -24.03
CA PRO A 238 17.33 23.54 -23.99
C PRO A 238 17.20 25.04 -23.66
N ALA A 239 17.93 25.50 -22.65
CA ALA A 239 18.02 26.93 -22.34
C ALA A 239 18.47 27.68 -23.60
N LYS A 240 17.56 28.46 -24.19
CA LYS A 240 17.88 29.31 -25.33
C LYS A 240 18.72 30.48 -24.83
N GLU A 241 19.80 30.79 -25.55
CA GLU A 241 20.66 31.95 -25.25
C GLU A 241 19.87 33.27 -25.38
N VAL A 242 18.79 33.25 -26.17
CA VAL A 242 17.86 34.37 -26.37
C VAL A 242 16.43 33.84 -26.30
N GLY A 243 15.61 34.44 -25.43
CA GLY A 243 14.17 34.19 -25.37
C GLY A 243 13.38 35.28 -26.09
N PHE A 244 12.38 34.88 -26.87
CA PHE A 244 11.46 35.79 -27.55
C PHE A 244 10.16 35.92 -26.75
N ILE A 245 9.91 37.11 -26.20
CA ILE A 245 8.64 37.47 -25.58
C ILE A 245 7.83 38.26 -26.61
N SER A 246 6.63 37.81 -26.93
CA SER A 246 5.69 38.54 -27.79
C SER A 246 4.51 39.08 -26.99
N VAL A 247 4.06 40.29 -27.34
CA VAL A 247 2.82 40.88 -26.83
C VAL A 247 1.81 40.89 -27.95
N SER A 248 0.65 40.28 -27.73
CA SER A 248 -0.39 40.20 -28.76
C SER A 248 -1.78 40.42 -28.20
N VAL A 249 -2.70 40.86 -29.05
CA VAL A 249 -4.08 41.16 -28.67
C VAL A 249 -4.99 40.09 -29.25
N GLY A 250 -5.50 39.23 -28.36
CA GLY A 250 -6.46 38.17 -28.69
C GLY A 250 -5.84 36.84 -29.13
N ASP A 251 -6.57 35.75 -28.84
CA ASP A 251 -6.14 34.35 -28.97
C ASP A 251 -5.58 34.00 -30.35
N GLY A 252 -6.20 34.52 -31.42
CA GLY A 252 -5.77 34.22 -32.79
C GLY A 252 -4.38 34.74 -33.15
N MET A 253 -3.95 35.88 -32.58
CA MET A 253 -2.57 36.38 -32.77
C MET A 253 -1.59 35.67 -31.84
N SER A 254 -2.02 35.29 -30.63
CA SER A 254 -1.24 34.48 -29.70
C SER A 254 -0.82 33.15 -30.33
N ASP A 255 -1.74 32.46 -31.00
CA ASP A 255 -1.46 31.18 -31.65
C ASP A 255 -0.41 31.32 -32.77
N ILE A 256 -0.54 32.35 -33.61
CA ILE A 256 0.42 32.63 -34.69
C ILE A 256 1.83 32.88 -34.12
N PHE A 257 1.95 33.66 -33.05
CA PHE A 257 3.25 33.95 -32.45
C PHE A 257 3.88 32.75 -31.77
N ARG A 258 3.05 31.86 -31.19
CA ARG A 258 3.53 30.60 -30.62
C ARG A 258 4.06 29.67 -31.73
N GLU A 259 3.37 29.60 -32.87
CA GLU A 259 3.84 28.85 -34.06
C GLU A 259 5.13 29.43 -34.65
N LEU A 260 5.29 30.76 -34.61
CA LEU A 260 6.51 31.46 -35.07
C LEU A 260 7.70 31.34 -34.09
N GLY A 261 7.50 30.66 -32.97
CA GLY A 261 8.58 30.35 -32.02
C GLY A 261 8.75 31.36 -30.88
N ALA A 262 7.72 32.14 -30.54
CA ALA A 262 7.71 32.93 -29.31
C ALA A 262 7.73 31.99 -28.08
N ASP A 263 8.66 32.24 -27.17
CA ASP A 263 8.86 31.44 -25.96
C ASP A 263 7.85 31.79 -24.86
N TYR A 264 7.41 33.05 -24.83
CA TYR A 264 6.42 33.54 -23.88
C TYR A 264 5.50 34.56 -24.54
N LEU A 265 4.21 34.50 -24.21
CA LEU A 265 3.18 35.39 -24.73
C LEU A 265 2.56 36.18 -23.59
N ILE A 266 2.55 37.49 -23.73
CA ILE A 266 1.84 38.40 -22.83
C ILE A 266 0.63 38.90 -23.61
N GLU A 267 -0.56 38.59 -23.12
CA GLU A 267 -1.79 39.14 -23.69
C GLU A 267 -1.87 40.64 -23.36
N GLY A 268 -1.75 41.47 -24.40
CA GLY A 268 -1.90 42.91 -24.28
C GLY A 268 -3.38 43.25 -24.13
N TRP A 269 -3.78 43.76 -22.98
CA TRP A 269 -5.09 44.38 -22.80
C TRP A 269 -5.09 45.74 -23.53
N PRO A 270 -6.11 46.10 -24.33
CA PRO A 270 -6.21 47.45 -24.88
C PRO A 270 -6.32 48.45 -23.72
N ASP A 271 -5.41 49.42 -23.66
CA ASP A 271 -5.49 50.54 -22.72
C ASP A 271 -6.91 51.13 -22.72
N HIS A 272 -7.62 50.97 -21.61
CA HIS A 272 -8.78 51.77 -21.29
C HIS A 272 -8.29 52.97 -20.49
N GLU A 273 -8.09 54.11 -21.16
CA GLU A 273 -8.09 55.44 -20.53
C GLU A 273 -8.60 56.49 -21.53
N PRO A 274 -9.30 57.53 -21.05
CA PRO A 274 -10.52 57.55 -20.26
C PRO A 274 -11.77 57.90 -21.10
#